data_AF-A0AA39V1D2-F1
#
_entry.id   AF-A0AA39V1D2-F1
#
_cell.length_a   1.000
_cell.length_b   1.000
_cell.length_c   1.000
_cell.angle_alpha   90.00
_cell.angle_beta   90.00
_cell.angle_gamma   90.00
#
_symmetry.space_group_name_H-M   'P 1'
#
loop_
_entity.id
_entity.type
_entity.pdbx_description
1 polymer ?
#
loop_
_entity_poly.entity_id
_entity_poly.type
_entity_poly.pdbx_seq_one_letter_code
_entity_poly.pdbx_strand_id
1 'polypeptide(L)'
;MDSHSRAVDSISAHSTPAAFHTSLRSIPNAESQRLSLTGDGISWDTVGGGYAGTSGESSSYKHGFLNRTLNSVETVLANGNIVTCSEKEKSDLFYGAAGACRALGVTTLVELQLIEAKKFVETTYHPVSSMGEAIEKINEATADADLDYVDGILYSKSQGAIVMGRLTDSPGDNIPIQRFSDPKDPWFYLQVKDIIAKRAGSTTETIPLAEYLFRYDRGGFALFHCGSICRLHR
;
A
#
# COMPACT_ATOMS: atom_id res chain seq x y z
N MET A 1 -1.44 38.53 7.24
CA MET A 1 -1.38 38.42 5.77
C MET A 1 -0.25 37.47 5.37
N ASP A 2 -0.34 36.15 5.46
CA ASP A 2 -1.10 35.22 6.28
C ASP A 2 -0.21 33.97 6.37
N SER A 3 0.05 33.53 7.60
CA SER A 3 0.85 32.38 7.94
C SER A 3 -0.07 31.15 8.00
N HIS A 4 -0.09 30.33 6.94
CA HIS A 4 -0.74 29.01 7.01
C HIS A 4 0.18 28.01 7.70
N SER A 5 -0.05 27.83 9.00
CA SER A 5 0.51 26.73 9.79
C SER A 5 -0.10 25.41 9.28
N ARG A 6 0.76 24.48 8.85
CA ARG A 6 0.39 23.07 8.64
C ARG A 6 0.17 22.44 10.02
N ALA A 7 -0.96 21.78 10.22
CA ALA A 7 -1.20 21.00 11.43
C ALA A 7 -0.27 19.77 11.42
N VAL A 8 0.51 19.61 12.49
CA VAL A 8 1.44 18.51 12.70
C VAL A 8 0.88 17.69 13.86
N ASP A 9 0.15 16.63 13.56
CA ASP A 9 -0.35 15.72 14.58
C ASP A 9 0.70 14.63 14.84
N SER A 10 1.35 14.71 16.00
CA SER A 10 2.29 13.70 16.49
C SER A 10 1.52 12.66 17.31
N ILE A 11 1.57 11.39 16.88
CA ILE A 11 0.98 10.29 17.65
C ILE A 11 2.08 9.68 18.52
N SER A 12 2.13 10.12 19.79
CA SER A 12 2.97 9.52 20.83
C SER A 12 2.21 8.38 21.51
N ALA A 13 2.68 7.15 21.36
CA ALA A 13 2.20 6.01 22.15
C ALA A 13 3.17 5.78 23.32
N HIS A 14 2.79 6.19 24.54
CA HIS A 14 3.53 5.89 25.76
C HIS A 14 2.91 4.74 26.56
N SER A 15 3.71 3.66 26.67
CA SER A 15 3.88 2.68 27.76
C SER A 15 2.70 1.80 28.25
N THR A 16 2.79 0.47 28.05
CA THR A 16 3.15 -0.58 29.08
C THR A 16 3.21 -1.99 28.42
N PRO A 17 3.92 -2.98 29.02
CA PRO A 17 4.46 -4.13 28.29
C PRO A 17 3.46 -5.28 28.19
N ALA A 18 2.75 -5.38 27.06
CA ALA A 18 2.12 -6.62 26.62
C ALA A 18 1.82 -6.55 25.12
N ALA A 19 2.37 -7.51 24.37
CA ALA A 19 2.10 -7.79 22.96
C ALA A 19 2.43 -6.67 21.94
N PHE A 20 3.67 -6.70 21.42
CA PHE A 20 4.09 -5.95 20.25
C PHE A 20 3.43 -6.52 18.98
N HIS A 21 2.24 -6.05 18.63
CA HIS A 21 1.64 -6.26 17.31
C HIS A 21 0.72 -5.09 16.94
N THR A 22 1.29 -3.93 16.61
CA THR A 22 0.52 -2.82 16.03
C THR A 22 0.36 -3.10 14.53
N SER A 23 -0.79 -3.68 14.16
CA SER A 23 -1.22 -3.81 12.76
C SER A 23 -1.63 -2.43 12.24
N LEU A 24 -1.52 -2.19 10.93
CA LEU A 24 -2.09 -0.98 10.31
C LEU A 24 -3.58 -0.78 10.62
N ARG A 25 -4.31 -1.86 10.94
CA ARG A 25 -5.71 -1.81 11.40
C ARG A 25 -5.90 -1.27 12.82
N SER A 26 -4.86 -1.21 13.64
CA SER A 26 -4.97 -0.85 15.06
C SER A 26 -4.69 0.62 15.36
N ILE A 27 -4.65 1.50 14.35
CA ILE A 27 -4.64 2.95 14.56
C ILE A 27 -6.06 3.36 14.98
N PRO A 28 -6.34 3.64 16.27
CA PRO A 28 -7.64 4.17 16.66
C PRO A 28 -7.77 5.56 16.00
N ASN A 29 -8.94 5.90 15.48
CA ASN A 29 -9.26 7.19 14.83
C ASN A 29 -8.81 7.45 13.38
N ALA A 30 -8.14 6.55 12.66
CA ALA A 30 -7.80 6.78 11.25
C ALA A 30 -9.04 7.04 10.36
N GLU A 31 -10.15 6.34 10.61
CA GLU A 31 -11.44 6.60 9.92
C GLU A 31 -12.10 7.93 10.33
N SER A 32 -11.85 8.42 11.55
CA SER A 32 -12.47 9.66 12.07
C SER A 32 -11.75 10.93 11.62
N GLN A 33 -10.46 10.84 11.25
CA GLN A 33 -9.62 11.97 10.89
C GLN A 33 -9.40 12.14 9.38
N ARG A 34 -10.00 11.28 8.53
CA ARG A 34 -9.78 11.28 7.06
C ARG A 34 -8.28 11.31 6.70
N LEU A 35 -7.49 10.40 7.26
CA LEU A 35 -6.06 10.31 6.97
C LEU A 35 -5.78 8.96 6.27
N SER A 36 -5.20 9.01 5.07
CA SER A 36 -4.73 7.81 4.37
C SER A 36 -3.21 7.77 4.41
N LEU A 37 -2.67 6.56 4.64
CA LEU A 37 -1.24 6.32 4.61
C LEU A 37 -0.77 6.43 3.17
N THR A 38 0.41 7.00 2.96
CA THR A 38 1.07 7.00 1.66
C THR A 38 1.66 5.63 1.30
N GLY A 39 1.62 4.65 2.22
CA GLY A 39 2.01 3.26 2.01
C GLY A 39 0.81 2.32 2.21
N ASP A 40 0.32 1.74 1.12
CA ASP A 40 -0.85 0.87 1.09
C ASP A 40 -0.44 -0.59 1.30
N GLY A 41 -0.13 -1.00 2.54
CA GLY A 41 0.41 -2.33 2.81
C GLY A 41 -0.63 -3.46 2.81
N ILE A 42 -0.17 -4.68 2.48
CA ILE A 42 -0.90 -5.91 2.79
C ILE A 42 -1.22 -5.91 4.30
N SER A 43 -2.48 -6.17 4.68
CA SER A 43 -2.97 -5.91 6.04
C SER A 43 -2.24 -6.65 7.18
N TRP A 44 -1.43 -7.66 6.88
CA TRP A 44 -0.69 -8.41 7.90
C TRP A 44 0.68 -7.80 8.25
N ASP A 45 1.15 -6.79 7.51
CA ASP A 45 2.43 -6.15 7.82
C ASP A 45 2.30 -5.05 8.88
N THR A 46 3.22 -5.10 9.86
CA THR A 46 3.42 -4.01 10.83
C THR A 46 4.23 -2.88 10.21
N VAL A 47 4.04 -1.63 10.65
CA VAL A 47 4.77 -0.48 10.10
C VAL A 47 6.30 -0.64 10.22
N GLY A 48 6.80 -1.16 11.34
CA GLY A 48 8.23 -1.45 11.51
C GLY A 48 8.72 -2.58 10.59
N GLY A 49 7.85 -3.55 10.28
CA GLY A 49 8.12 -4.57 9.25
C GLY A 49 8.24 -3.94 7.87
N GLY A 50 7.31 -3.06 7.51
CA GLY A 50 7.33 -2.37 6.22
C GLY A 50 8.54 -1.47 6.04
N TYR A 51 8.95 -0.74 7.09
CA TYR A 51 10.18 0.05 7.06
C TYR A 51 11.42 -0.83 6.83
N ALA A 52 11.52 -1.93 7.57
CA ALA A 52 12.60 -2.90 7.38
C ALA A 52 12.56 -3.64 6.03
N GLY A 53 11.41 -3.66 5.35
CA GLY A 53 11.18 -4.33 4.06
C GLY A 53 10.99 -3.39 2.87
N THR A 54 11.28 -2.09 3.02
CA THR A 54 11.10 -1.01 2.02
C THR A 54 9.64 -0.65 1.71
N SER A 55 8.71 -1.61 1.66
CA SER A 55 7.27 -1.42 1.39
C SER A 55 6.96 -0.51 0.19
N GLY A 56 6.94 -1.10 -1.00
CA GLY A 56 6.52 -0.45 -2.23
C GLY A 56 5.17 -0.96 -2.72
N GLU A 57 4.29 -0.04 -3.08
CA GLU A 57 2.88 -0.29 -3.37
C GLU A 57 2.40 0.64 -4.51
N SER A 58 1.10 0.63 -4.81
CA SER A 58 0.53 1.34 -5.97
C SER A 58 0.70 2.87 -5.96
N SER A 59 0.91 3.49 -4.79
CA SER A 59 1.16 4.92 -4.63
C SER A 59 2.65 5.30 -4.68
N SER A 60 3.56 4.30 -4.68
CA SER A 60 4.98 4.54 -4.46
C SER A 60 5.68 5.28 -5.60
N TYR A 61 5.11 5.29 -6.81
CA TYR A 61 5.66 6.09 -7.90
C TYR A 61 5.56 7.61 -7.59
N LYS A 62 4.56 8.02 -6.81
CA LYS A 62 4.27 9.41 -6.46
C LYS A 62 4.93 9.82 -5.16
N HIS A 63 4.85 8.98 -4.12
CA HIS A 63 5.31 9.30 -2.77
C HIS A 63 6.66 8.65 -2.40
N GLY A 64 7.19 7.78 -3.26
CA GLY A 64 8.32 6.92 -2.94
C GLY A 64 7.92 5.73 -2.07
N PHE A 65 8.93 4.95 -1.69
CA PHE A 65 8.78 3.85 -0.74
C PHE A 65 8.53 4.36 0.68
N LEU A 66 8.11 3.49 1.60
CA LEU A 66 7.71 3.87 2.94
C LEU A 66 8.77 4.73 3.67
N ASN A 67 10.06 4.45 3.47
CA ASN A 67 11.15 5.22 4.06
C ASN A 67 11.23 6.69 3.59
N ARG A 68 10.67 7.04 2.43
CA ARG A 68 10.57 8.43 1.95
C ARG A 68 9.41 9.20 2.58
N THR A 69 8.46 8.47 3.18
CA THR A 69 7.27 9.03 3.81
C THR A 69 7.39 9.08 5.34
N LEU A 70 8.57 8.76 5.87
CA LEU A 70 8.88 8.80 7.30
C LEU A 70 9.68 10.06 7.65
N ASN A 71 9.26 10.75 8.70
CA ASN A 71 10.00 11.87 9.27
C ASN A 71 11.09 11.38 10.24
N SER A 72 10.77 10.39 11.06
CA SER A 72 11.68 9.82 12.05
C SER A 72 11.32 8.37 12.41
N VAL A 73 12.31 7.62 12.90
CA VAL A 73 12.17 6.22 13.33
C VAL A 73 12.95 6.01 14.61
N GLU A 74 12.29 5.44 15.62
CA GLU A 74 12.94 4.94 16.83
C GLU A 74 13.28 3.46 16.65
N THR A 75 14.53 3.10 16.93
CA THR A 75 15.06 1.75 16.79
C THR A 75 15.85 1.34 18.02
N VAL A 76 15.59 0.12 18.51
CA VAL A 76 16.41 -0.54 19.53
C VAL A 76 17.52 -1.32 18.82
N LEU A 77 18.76 -0.89 19.02
CA LEU A 77 19.95 -1.53 18.45
C LEU A 77 20.29 -2.83 19.18
N ALA A 78 21.15 -3.65 18.57
CA ALA A 78 21.60 -4.93 19.15
C ALA A 78 22.35 -4.79 20.49
N ASN A 79 22.94 -3.62 20.76
CA ASN A 79 23.59 -3.31 22.04
C ASN A 79 22.60 -2.86 23.13
N GLY A 80 21.29 -2.85 22.83
CA GLY A 80 20.24 -2.42 23.75
C GLY A 80 19.98 -0.92 23.78
N ASN A 81 20.74 -0.11 23.04
CA ASN A 81 20.52 1.33 22.98
C ASN A 81 19.30 1.66 22.13
N ILE A 82 18.48 2.59 22.62
CA ILE A 82 17.36 3.17 21.89
C ILE A 82 17.87 4.42 21.18
N VAL A 83 17.69 4.49 19.88
CA VAL A 83 18.09 5.64 19.08
C VAL A 83 16.94 6.09 18.19
N THR A 84 16.79 7.40 18.05
CA THR A 84 15.93 7.99 17.03
C THR A 84 16.81 8.37 15.84
N CYS A 85 16.38 7.98 14.63
CA CYS A 85 17.02 8.34 13.39
C CYS A 85 16.03 9.02 12.43
N SER A 86 16.55 9.90 11.60
CA SER A 86 15.83 10.66 10.58
C SER A 86 16.78 10.98 9.43
N GLU A 87 16.30 11.65 8.39
CA GLU A 87 17.17 12.15 7.32
C GLU A 87 18.25 13.12 7.83
N LYS A 88 18.00 13.83 8.94
CA LYS A 88 18.92 14.83 9.51
C LYS A 88 19.77 14.29 10.68
N GLU A 89 19.31 13.23 11.33
CA GLU A 89 19.95 12.66 12.51
C GLU A 89 20.19 11.16 12.30
N LYS A 90 21.45 10.71 12.34
CA LYS A 90 21.82 9.29 12.09
C LYS A 90 21.24 8.80 10.75
N SER A 91 21.43 9.61 9.71
CA SER A 91 20.90 9.36 8.36
C SER A 91 21.41 8.05 7.76
N ASP A 92 22.63 7.66 8.09
CA ASP A 92 23.23 6.38 7.76
C ASP A 92 22.40 5.20 8.30
N LEU A 93 21.97 5.28 9.56
CA LEU A 93 21.09 4.30 10.17
C LEU A 93 19.67 4.39 9.59
N PHE A 94 19.15 5.60 9.37
CA PHE A 94 17.80 5.80 8.83
C PHE A 94 17.64 5.22 7.42
N TYR A 95 18.63 5.41 6.55
CA TYR A 95 18.59 4.84 5.20
C TYR A 95 19.08 3.39 5.17
N GLY A 96 20.05 3.04 6.03
CA GLY A 96 20.58 1.68 6.11
C GLY A 96 19.60 0.69 6.73
N ALA A 97 18.75 1.10 7.67
CA ALA A 97 17.75 0.22 8.29
C ALA A 97 16.54 -0.02 7.38
N ALA A 98 16.25 0.92 6.47
CA ALA A 98 15.23 0.74 5.44
C ALA A 98 15.65 -0.39 4.48
N GLY A 99 14.88 -1.48 4.44
CA GLY A 99 15.20 -2.65 3.62
C GLY A 99 16.23 -3.63 4.23
N ALA A 100 16.70 -3.41 5.46
CA ALA A 100 17.67 -4.29 6.12
C ALA A 100 17.06 -5.51 6.81
N CYS A 101 15.76 -5.79 6.63
CA CYS A 101 15.07 -6.96 7.19
C CYS A 101 15.32 -7.14 8.71
N ARG A 102 15.36 -6.03 9.46
CA ARG A 102 15.60 -5.97 10.92
C ARG A 102 17.02 -6.34 11.38
N ALA A 103 18.00 -6.37 10.47
CA ALA A 103 19.39 -6.67 10.83
C ALA A 103 20.05 -5.60 11.71
N LEU A 104 19.63 -4.33 11.59
CA LEU A 104 20.24 -3.20 12.31
C LEU A 104 19.52 -2.84 13.62
N GLY A 105 18.41 -3.51 13.93
CA GLY A 105 17.65 -3.28 15.16
C GLY A 105 16.16 -3.54 15.00
N VAL A 106 15.44 -3.33 16.09
CA VAL A 106 13.97 -3.47 16.14
C VAL A 106 13.36 -2.08 16.17
N THR A 107 12.55 -1.76 15.15
CA THR A 107 11.79 -0.51 15.09
C THR A 107 10.65 -0.53 16.10
N THR A 108 10.59 0.48 16.96
CA THR A 108 9.61 0.60 18.06
C THR A 108 8.60 1.71 17.84
N LEU A 109 9.03 2.83 17.24
CA LEU A 109 8.18 3.98 16.93
C LEU A 109 8.56 4.54 15.56
N VAL A 110 7.56 5.05 14.85
CA VAL A 110 7.79 5.77 13.60
C VAL A 110 6.93 7.02 13.55
N GLU A 111 7.42 8.05 12.87
CA GLU A 111 6.67 9.25 12.55
C GLU A 111 6.42 9.29 11.04
N LEU A 112 5.16 9.15 10.63
CA LEU A 112 4.72 9.04 9.24
C LEU A 112 4.13 10.36 8.74
N GLN A 113 4.34 10.64 7.45
CA GLN A 113 3.60 11.68 6.74
C GLN A 113 2.24 11.14 6.31
N LEU A 114 1.20 11.95 6.49
CA LEU A 114 -0.18 11.59 6.18
C LEU A 114 -0.74 12.48 5.09
N ILE A 115 -1.68 11.94 4.31
CA ILE A 115 -2.43 12.68 3.29
C ILE A 115 -3.93 12.64 3.62
N GLU A 116 -4.69 13.58 3.06
CA GLU A 116 -6.14 13.60 3.23
C GLU A 116 -6.78 12.41 2.50
N ALA A 117 -7.49 11.56 3.26
CA ALA A 117 -8.23 10.43 2.72
C ALA A 117 -9.52 10.91 2.04
N LYS A 118 -9.75 10.38 0.84
CA LYS A 118 -11.04 10.45 0.15
C LYS A 118 -11.86 9.18 0.40
N LYS A 119 -13.14 9.19 0.05
CA LYS A 119 -14.05 8.07 0.34
C LYS A 119 -13.89 6.89 -0.61
N PHE A 120 -13.52 7.16 -1.86
CA PHE A 120 -13.46 6.18 -2.93
C PHE A 120 -12.21 6.35 -3.78
N VAL A 121 -11.88 5.29 -4.51
CA VAL A 121 -10.89 5.26 -5.57
C VAL A 121 -11.59 4.85 -6.86
N GLU A 122 -11.62 5.75 -7.83
CA GLU A 122 -12.01 5.43 -9.19
C GLU A 122 -10.86 4.67 -9.84
N THR A 123 -11.10 3.38 -10.10
CA THR A 123 -10.10 2.45 -10.59
C THR A 123 -10.41 2.07 -12.02
N THR A 124 -9.47 2.35 -12.93
CA THR A 124 -9.58 2.01 -14.34
C THR A 124 -8.62 0.89 -14.69
N TYR A 125 -9.13 -0.16 -15.31
CA TYR A 125 -8.37 -1.30 -15.80
C TYR A 125 -8.11 -1.12 -17.29
N HIS A 126 -6.83 -1.06 -17.67
CA HIS A 126 -6.38 -0.97 -19.05
C HIS A 126 -5.82 -2.33 -19.48
N PRO A 127 -6.53 -3.08 -20.34
CA PRO A 127 -6.02 -4.35 -20.83
C PRO A 127 -4.75 -4.13 -21.67
N VAL A 128 -3.76 -5.00 -21.49
CA VAL A 128 -2.50 -4.99 -22.24
C VAL A 128 -2.21 -6.37 -22.80
N SER A 129 -1.63 -6.40 -24.00
CA SER A 129 -1.42 -7.60 -24.82
C SER A 129 0.06 -7.97 -24.96
N SER A 130 0.97 -7.18 -24.40
CA SER A 130 2.40 -7.47 -24.37
C SER A 130 3.11 -6.76 -23.22
N MET A 131 4.33 -7.19 -22.91
CA MET A 131 5.18 -6.51 -21.91
C MET A 131 5.58 -5.11 -22.37
N GLY A 132 5.83 -4.90 -23.67
CA GLY A 132 6.19 -3.58 -24.21
C GLY A 132 5.07 -2.57 -24.00
N GLU A 133 3.84 -2.97 -24.36
CA GLU A 133 2.64 -2.16 -24.15
C GLU A 133 2.38 -1.88 -22.67
N ALA A 134 2.60 -2.87 -21.79
CA ALA A 134 2.48 -2.68 -20.35
C ALA A 134 3.45 -1.60 -19.81
N ILE A 135 4.71 -1.64 -20.25
CA ILE A 135 5.73 -0.65 -19.86
C ILE A 135 5.36 0.75 -20.38
N GLU A 136 4.95 0.85 -21.64
CA GLU A 136 4.50 2.11 -22.24
C GLU A 136 3.33 2.70 -21.44
N LYS A 137 2.32 1.89 -21.11
CA LYS A 137 1.16 2.34 -20.32
C LYS A 137 1.54 2.75 -18.89
N ILE A 138 2.46 2.06 -18.24
CA ILE A 138 2.96 2.46 -16.91
C ILE A 138 3.72 3.79 -17.00
N ASN A 139 4.55 3.99 -18.02
CA ASN A 139 5.26 5.25 -18.22
C ASN A 139 4.31 6.42 -18.48
N GLU A 140 3.24 6.20 -19.27
CA GLU A 140 2.18 7.18 -19.47
C GLU A 140 1.46 7.51 -18.15
N ALA A 141 1.07 6.49 -17.39
CA ALA A 141 0.34 6.67 -16.14
C ALA A 141 1.17 7.35 -15.05
N THR A 142 2.45 7.00 -14.94
CA THR A 142 3.36 7.61 -13.95
C THR A 142 3.75 9.05 -14.29
N ALA A 143 3.60 9.46 -15.55
CA ALA A 143 3.75 10.85 -15.96
C ALA A 143 2.51 11.71 -15.67
N ASP A 144 1.36 11.09 -15.41
CA ASP A 144 0.12 11.79 -15.04
C ASP A 144 0.12 12.12 -13.54
N ALA A 145 0.06 13.41 -13.23
CA ALA A 145 0.05 13.91 -11.85
C ALA A 145 -1.32 13.75 -11.16
N ASP A 146 -2.40 13.59 -11.93
CA ASP A 146 -3.77 13.47 -11.44
C ASP A 146 -4.10 12.05 -10.97
N LEU A 147 -3.28 11.06 -11.36
CA LEU A 147 -3.36 9.72 -10.80
C LEU A 147 -2.74 9.68 -9.41
N ASP A 148 -3.32 8.87 -8.52
CA ASP A 148 -2.83 8.63 -7.17
C ASP A 148 -2.23 7.24 -7.02
N TYR A 149 -2.73 6.29 -7.82
CA TYR A 149 -2.33 4.90 -7.79
C TYR A 149 -2.06 4.34 -9.18
N VAL A 150 -0.97 3.63 -9.34
CA VAL A 150 -0.62 2.89 -10.55
C VAL A 150 -0.12 1.50 -10.13
N ASP A 151 -0.74 0.46 -10.68
CA ASP A 151 -0.43 -0.94 -10.42
C ASP A 151 -0.55 -1.75 -11.72
N GLY A 152 -0.08 -2.99 -11.75
CA GLY A 152 -0.12 -3.83 -12.93
C GLY A 152 -0.16 -5.31 -12.62
N ILE A 153 -1.07 -6.04 -13.28
CA ILE A 153 -1.18 -7.49 -13.16
C ILE A 153 -0.94 -8.12 -14.54
N LEU A 154 0.05 -8.99 -14.64
CA LEU A 154 0.29 -9.80 -15.83
C LEU A 154 -0.13 -11.24 -15.55
N TYR A 155 -1.06 -11.77 -16.35
CA TYR A 155 -1.53 -13.15 -16.25
C TYR A 155 -0.76 -14.09 -17.20
N SER A 156 -0.32 -13.56 -18.34
CA SER A 156 0.50 -14.26 -19.31
C SER A 156 1.35 -13.26 -20.10
N LYS A 157 2.20 -13.76 -21.01
CA LYS A 157 3.00 -12.89 -21.91
C LYS A 157 2.14 -12.01 -22.82
N SER A 158 0.88 -12.38 -23.04
CA SER A 158 -0.03 -11.70 -23.95
C SER A 158 -1.33 -11.22 -23.29
N GLN A 159 -1.41 -11.27 -21.96
CA GLN A 159 -2.61 -10.87 -21.24
C GLN A 159 -2.23 -10.27 -19.89
N GLY A 160 -2.54 -9.00 -19.72
CA GLY A 160 -2.40 -8.28 -18.46
C GLY A 160 -3.35 -7.10 -18.37
N ALA A 161 -3.29 -6.41 -17.24
CA ALA A 161 -4.00 -5.17 -17.00
C ALA A 161 -3.11 -4.19 -16.26
N ILE A 162 -3.06 -2.94 -16.71
CA ILE A 162 -2.55 -1.82 -15.92
C ILE A 162 -3.73 -1.20 -15.18
N VAL A 163 -3.59 -1.04 -13.88
CA VAL A 163 -4.61 -0.54 -12.97
C VAL A 163 -4.23 0.89 -12.59
N MET A 164 -5.10 1.83 -12.90
CA MET A 164 -4.90 3.24 -12.57
C MET A 164 -5.99 3.68 -11.59
N GLY A 165 -5.62 4.37 -10.52
CA GLY A 165 -6.53 4.78 -9.45
C GLY A 165 -6.46 6.28 -9.20
N ARG A 166 -7.63 6.90 -9.03
CA ARG A 166 -7.79 8.31 -8.67
C ARG A 166 -8.68 8.45 -7.43
N LEU A 167 -8.23 9.21 -6.44
CA LEU A 167 -9.00 9.47 -5.23
C LEU A 167 -10.20 10.40 -5.52
N THR A 168 -11.38 10.03 -5.01
CA THR A 168 -12.60 10.85 -5.14
C THR A 168 -13.50 10.73 -3.91
N ASP A 169 -14.21 11.82 -3.58
CA ASP A 169 -15.20 11.84 -2.50
C ASP A 169 -16.58 11.32 -2.93
N SER A 170 -16.85 11.30 -4.24
CA SER A 170 -18.12 10.89 -4.82
C SER A 170 -17.90 9.92 -5.99
N PRO A 171 -18.68 8.83 -6.07
CA PRO A 171 -18.66 7.96 -7.24
C PRO A 171 -19.13 8.73 -8.47
N GLY A 172 -18.50 8.50 -9.63
CA GLY A 172 -18.97 9.05 -10.90
C GLY A 172 -20.34 8.51 -11.31
N ASP A 173 -21.08 9.33 -12.07
CA ASP A 173 -22.41 8.96 -12.57
C ASP A 173 -22.31 7.72 -13.49
N ASN A 174 -23.12 6.69 -13.21
CA ASN A 174 -23.13 5.39 -13.90
C ASN A 174 -21.87 4.51 -13.75
N ILE A 175 -20.96 4.80 -12.81
CA ILE A 175 -19.83 3.91 -12.50
C ILE A 175 -20.27 2.93 -11.39
N PRO A 176 -20.15 1.60 -11.60
CA PRO A 176 -20.54 0.62 -10.59
C PRO A 176 -19.60 0.68 -9.39
N ILE A 177 -20.17 0.54 -8.18
CA ILE A 177 -19.40 0.41 -6.95
C ILE A 177 -19.04 -1.05 -6.72
N GLN A 178 -17.74 -1.35 -6.62
CA GLN A 178 -17.23 -2.71 -6.39
C GLN A 178 -16.61 -2.85 -4.99
N ARG A 179 -16.84 -4.00 -4.34
CA ARG A 179 -16.27 -4.38 -3.03
C ARG A 179 -15.60 -5.75 -3.10
N PHE A 180 -14.71 -6.05 -2.15
CA PHE A 180 -13.91 -7.28 -2.15
C PHE A 180 -13.86 -7.99 -0.79
N SER A 181 -14.39 -7.36 0.26
CA SER A 181 -14.29 -7.85 1.63
C SER A 181 -15.35 -8.88 2.01
N ASP A 182 -16.49 -8.97 1.31
CA ASP A 182 -17.52 -9.93 1.67
C ASP A 182 -17.10 -11.37 1.27
N PRO A 183 -17.52 -12.41 2.02
CA PRO A 183 -17.16 -13.80 1.71
C PRO A 183 -17.53 -14.24 0.28
N LYS A 184 -18.57 -13.64 -0.29
CA LYS A 184 -19.10 -13.92 -1.63
C LYS A 184 -18.45 -13.10 -2.74
N ASP A 185 -17.70 -12.07 -2.39
CA ASP A 185 -17.06 -11.20 -3.37
C ASP A 185 -15.95 -11.94 -4.13
N PRO A 186 -15.76 -11.65 -5.42
CA PRO A 186 -14.68 -12.23 -6.20
C PRO A 186 -13.32 -11.76 -5.67
N TRP A 187 -12.27 -12.53 -5.94
CA TRP A 187 -10.92 -12.06 -5.66
C TRP A 187 -10.56 -10.98 -6.68
N PHE A 188 -9.96 -9.88 -6.22
CA PHE A 188 -9.62 -8.72 -7.06
C PHE A 188 -8.93 -9.13 -8.37
N TYR A 189 -7.85 -9.91 -8.30
CA TYR A 189 -7.12 -10.34 -9.49
C TYR A 189 -7.94 -11.25 -10.41
N LEU A 190 -8.94 -11.98 -9.92
CA LEU A 190 -9.83 -12.79 -10.78
C LEU A 190 -10.88 -11.91 -11.45
N GLN A 191 -11.42 -10.93 -10.73
CA GLN A 191 -12.34 -9.94 -11.31
C GLN A 191 -11.66 -9.16 -12.44
N VAL A 192 -10.44 -8.66 -12.22
CA VAL A 192 -9.67 -7.96 -13.26
C VAL A 192 -9.45 -8.86 -14.48
N LYS A 193 -9.08 -10.13 -14.27
CA LYS A 193 -8.90 -11.11 -15.35
C LYS A 193 -10.18 -11.30 -16.17
N ASP A 194 -11.31 -11.41 -15.49
CA ASP A 194 -12.62 -11.59 -16.10
C ASP A 194 -13.04 -10.35 -16.90
N ILE A 195 -12.78 -9.14 -16.39
CA ILE A 195 -13.07 -7.88 -17.06
C ILE A 195 -12.28 -7.78 -18.36
N ILE A 196 -10.95 -7.98 -18.31
CA ILE A 196 -10.09 -7.87 -19.51
C ILE A 196 -10.33 -9.00 -20.52
N ALA A 197 -10.85 -10.15 -20.08
CA ALA A 197 -11.22 -11.24 -20.99
C ALA A 197 -12.54 -10.97 -21.72
N LYS A 198 -13.48 -10.26 -21.06
CA LYS A 198 -14.82 -9.97 -21.61
C LYS A 198 -14.88 -8.65 -22.36
N ARG A 199 -13.96 -7.71 -22.08
CA ARG A 199 -13.95 -6.35 -22.65
C ARG A 199 -12.57 -6.02 -23.19
N ALA A 200 -12.54 -5.60 -24.46
CA ALA A 200 -11.30 -5.16 -25.11
C ALA A 200 -10.90 -3.72 -24.74
N GLY A 201 -11.83 -2.91 -24.20
CA GLY A 201 -11.60 -1.53 -23.80
C GLY A 201 -11.32 -1.36 -22.31
N SER A 202 -10.88 -0.16 -21.92
CA SER A 202 -10.74 0.18 -20.52
C SER A 202 -12.09 0.15 -19.79
N THR A 203 -12.07 -0.32 -18.55
CA THR A 203 -13.25 -0.38 -17.69
C THR A 203 -12.96 0.32 -16.38
N THR A 204 -13.85 1.21 -15.96
CA THR A 204 -13.74 1.94 -14.70
C THR A 204 -14.77 1.42 -13.70
N GLU A 205 -14.34 1.23 -12.46
CA GLU A 205 -15.16 0.87 -11.31
C GLU A 205 -14.82 1.81 -10.15
N THR A 206 -15.78 2.08 -9.28
CA THR A 206 -15.53 2.85 -8.05
C THR A 206 -15.39 1.90 -6.88
N ILE A 207 -14.24 1.94 -6.21
CA ILE A 207 -13.96 1.05 -5.07
C ILE A 207 -13.87 1.92 -3.81
N PRO A 208 -14.56 1.58 -2.70
CA PRO A 208 -14.35 2.27 -1.43
C PRO A 208 -12.88 2.24 -1.03
N LEU A 209 -12.35 3.33 -0.46
CA LEU A 209 -10.90 3.44 -0.20
C LEU A 209 -10.34 2.24 0.57
N ALA A 210 -10.97 1.84 1.67
CA ALA A 210 -10.53 0.68 2.46
C ALA A 210 -10.48 -0.61 1.63
N GLU A 211 -11.48 -0.85 0.77
CA GLU A 211 -11.53 -2.02 -0.12
C GLU A 211 -10.40 -1.98 -1.16
N TYR A 212 -10.05 -0.79 -1.66
CA TYR A 212 -8.96 -0.61 -2.61
C TYR A 212 -7.60 -0.88 -1.96
N LEU A 213 -7.36 -0.33 -0.77
CA LEU A 213 -6.12 -0.52 -0.02
C LEU A 213 -5.88 -1.99 0.33
N PHE A 214 -6.93 -2.72 0.70
CA PHE A 214 -6.86 -4.12 1.12
C PHE A 214 -7.27 -5.12 0.04
N ARG A 215 -7.33 -4.70 -1.22
CA ARG A 215 -7.83 -5.51 -2.36
C ARG A 215 -7.10 -6.85 -2.55
N TYR A 216 -5.86 -6.95 -2.09
CA TYR A 216 -5.03 -8.16 -2.19
C TYR A 216 -5.06 -9.06 -0.94
N ASP A 217 -5.68 -8.64 0.17
CA ASP A 217 -5.68 -9.39 1.44
C ASP A 217 -6.23 -10.82 1.27
N ARG A 218 -7.31 -11.01 0.49
CA ARG A 218 -7.86 -12.35 0.21
C ARG A 218 -6.93 -13.23 -0.63
N GLY A 219 -6.06 -12.64 -1.44
CA GLY A 219 -5.09 -13.36 -2.27
C GLY A 219 -3.83 -13.78 -1.50
N GLY A 220 -3.42 -13.00 -0.50
CA GLY A 220 -2.23 -13.26 0.32
C GLY A 220 -2.29 -14.58 1.10
N PHE A 221 -3.49 -15.03 1.48
CA PHE A 221 -3.68 -16.31 2.17
C PHE A 221 -3.24 -17.53 1.31
N ALA A 222 -3.30 -17.41 -0.02
CA ALA A 222 -2.94 -18.49 -0.94
C ALA A 222 -1.42 -18.61 -1.19
N LEU A 223 -0.64 -17.54 -0.99
CA LEU A 223 0.83 -17.60 -1.14
C LEU A 223 1.49 -18.48 -0.08
N PHE A 224 0.90 -18.61 1.12
CA PHE A 224 1.37 -19.53 2.15
C PHE A 224 0.85 -20.97 1.98
N HIS A 225 -0.11 -21.23 1.09
CA HIS A 225 -0.61 -22.58 0.82
C HIS A 225 0.10 -23.28 -0.37
N CYS A 226 0.98 -22.57 -1.09
CA CYS A 226 1.80 -23.14 -2.16
C CYS A 226 3.08 -23.85 -1.66
N GLY A 227 3.16 -24.17 -0.35
CA GLY A 227 4.26 -24.91 0.28
C GLY A 227 3.92 -26.32 0.74
N SER A 228 2.72 -26.85 0.46
CA SER A 228 2.30 -28.16 0.99
C SER A 228 1.62 -29.10 -0.01
N ILE A 229 1.93 -28.97 -1.30
CA ILE A 229 1.70 -30.06 -2.28
C ILE A 229 3.01 -30.84 -2.44
N CYS A 230 3.40 -31.51 -1.37
CA CYS A 230 4.18 -32.75 -1.42
C CYS A 230 3.33 -33.81 -0.69
N ARG A 231 2.25 -34.25 -1.35
CA ARG A 231 1.59 -35.49 -0.94
C ARG A 231 2.49 -36.65 -1.34
N LEU A 232 3.15 -37.23 -0.32
CA LEU A 232 3.65 -38.60 -0.34
C LEU A 232 2.61 -39.50 -1.02
N HIS A 233 2.98 -40.10 -2.15
CA HIS A 233 2.37 -41.34 -2.58
C HIS A 233 2.79 -42.42 -1.58
N ARG A 234 1.81 -43.15 -1.04
CA ARG A 234 2.03 -44.44 -0.39
C ARG A 234 2.46 -45.47 -1.42
#